data_AF-A0A183PFE7-F1
#
_entry.id   AF-A0A183PFE7-F1
#
_cell.length_a   1.000
_cell.length_b   1.000
_cell.length_c   1.000
_cell.angle_alpha   90.00
_cell.angle_beta   90.00
_cell.angle_gamma   90.00
#
_symmetry.space_group_name_H-M   'P 1'
#
loop_
_entity.id
_entity.type
_entity.pdbx_description
1 polymer ?
#
loop_
_entity_poly.entity_id
_entity_poly.type
_entity_poly.pdbx_seq_one_letter_code
_entity_poly.pdbx_strand_id
1 'polypeptide(L)'
;MWCALLRETQSRRAEGIKSGYQAEAFLTLASFAEACGIDAIADNHPYSTVDGNSEENSSTESHSEFVDRLTKLFVLIIPQWLKRGKNPTQNKNSENLKLNTKLNEFELEQAVRAVGIIWPLNATKEHLHRFAETIILLNNVMTQTGKHVQISCLASALTILAKLSPEQSAHIVDCAGKSASRCFSELGLKEFIGKLKKSAENQKSQLLREHALRTVAGILRHPSFMNLCKDSIRQLLQSFSNDGVQALRDWASQLMNSL
;
A
#
# COMPACT_ATOMS: atom_id res chain seq x y z
N MET A 1 -20.81 -13.99 7.62
CA MET A 1 -19.90 -13.74 6.49
C MET A 1 -18.53 -13.27 6.95
N TRP A 2 -18.42 -12.15 7.69
CA TRP A 2 -17.16 -11.65 8.29
C TRP A 2 -16.29 -12.73 8.92
N CYS A 3 -16.80 -13.49 9.90
CA CYS A 3 -16.02 -14.53 10.58
C CYS A 3 -15.57 -15.67 9.65
N ALA A 4 -16.30 -15.94 8.55
CA ALA A 4 -15.86 -16.92 7.57
C ALA A 4 -14.66 -16.36 6.78
N LEU A 5 -14.78 -15.15 6.23
CA LEU A 5 -13.68 -14.47 5.52
C LEU A 5 -12.43 -14.30 6.40
N LEU A 6 -12.62 -13.94 7.67
CA LEU A 6 -11.51 -13.87 8.65
C LEU A 6 -10.77 -15.19 8.77
N ARG A 7 -11.49 -16.32 8.85
CA ARG A 7 -10.87 -17.66 8.94
C ARG A 7 -10.10 -18.01 7.67
N GLU A 8 -10.62 -17.65 6.49
CA GLU A 8 -9.98 -17.96 5.20
C GLU A 8 -8.68 -17.18 4.95
N THR A 9 -8.47 -16.05 5.64
CA THR A 9 -7.21 -15.29 5.57
C THR A 9 -6.09 -15.82 6.48
N GLN A 10 -6.34 -16.87 7.29
CA GLN A 10 -5.34 -17.45 8.19
C GLN A 10 -4.42 -18.46 7.49
N SER A 11 -3.12 -18.46 7.86
CA SER A 11 -2.11 -19.35 7.26
C SER A 11 -2.37 -20.85 7.53
N ARG A 12 -2.76 -21.22 8.76
CA ARG A 12 -2.88 -22.62 9.21
C ARG A 12 -3.95 -23.46 8.51
N ARG A 13 -4.96 -22.86 7.86
CA ARG A 13 -5.97 -23.59 7.06
C ARG A 13 -5.70 -23.55 5.56
N ALA A 14 -4.94 -22.56 5.09
CA ALA A 14 -4.48 -22.55 3.71
C ALA A 14 -3.27 -23.46 3.47
N GLU A 15 -2.76 -24.16 4.48
CA GLU A 15 -1.74 -25.20 4.28
C GLU A 15 -2.25 -26.32 3.33
N GLY A 16 -3.58 -26.47 3.16
CA GLY A 16 -4.21 -27.30 2.12
C GLY A 16 -4.81 -26.56 0.92
N ILE A 17 -4.85 -25.22 0.92
CA ILE A 17 -5.53 -24.40 -0.10
C ILE A 17 -4.51 -23.48 -0.79
N LYS A 18 -4.48 -23.45 -2.13
CA LYS A 18 -3.48 -22.70 -2.93
C LYS A 18 -3.40 -21.23 -2.48
N SER A 19 -2.19 -20.66 -2.48
CA SER A 19 -1.95 -19.25 -2.12
C SER A 19 -2.84 -18.24 -2.88
N GLY A 20 -3.28 -18.57 -4.10
CA GLY A 20 -4.25 -17.78 -4.84
C GLY A 20 -5.61 -17.62 -4.15
N TYR A 21 -6.12 -18.66 -3.49
CA TYR A 21 -7.35 -18.58 -2.72
C TYR A 21 -7.20 -17.61 -1.53
N GLN A 22 -6.03 -17.57 -0.89
CA GLN A 22 -5.79 -16.58 0.16
C GLN A 22 -5.81 -15.16 -0.39
N ALA A 23 -5.26 -14.93 -1.58
CA ALA A 23 -5.31 -13.61 -2.23
C ALA A 23 -6.74 -13.16 -2.50
N GLU A 24 -7.58 -14.07 -3.01
CA GLU A 24 -9.00 -13.83 -3.22
C GLU A 24 -9.75 -13.60 -1.89
N ALA A 25 -9.46 -14.37 -0.86
CA ALA A 25 -10.05 -14.22 0.47
C ALA A 25 -9.68 -12.86 1.09
N PHE A 26 -8.43 -12.42 0.95
CA PHE A 26 -7.99 -11.08 1.40
C PHE A 26 -8.72 -9.98 0.63
N LEU A 27 -8.84 -10.09 -0.68
CA LEU A 27 -9.55 -9.12 -1.49
C LEU A 27 -11.03 -9.04 -1.09
N THR A 28 -11.68 -10.19 -0.94
CA THR A 28 -13.09 -10.28 -0.53
C THR A 28 -13.31 -9.72 0.86
N LEU A 29 -12.43 -10.04 1.82
CA LEU A 29 -12.47 -9.48 3.16
C LEU A 29 -12.32 -7.96 3.14
N ALA A 30 -11.31 -7.45 2.43
CA ALA A 30 -11.04 -6.02 2.34
C ALA A 30 -12.22 -5.27 1.72
N SER A 31 -12.77 -5.76 0.61
CA SER A 31 -13.93 -5.15 -0.05
C SER A 31 -15.17 -5.18 0.83
N PHE A 32 -15.43 -6.30 1.52
CA PHE A 32 -16.55 -6.36 2.46
C PHE A 32 -16.36 -5.41 3.65
N ALA A 33 -15.16 -5.34 4.21
CA ALA A 33 -14.84 -4.42 5.30
C ALA A 33 -15.08 -2.97 4.89
N GLU A 34 -14.59 -2.58 3.72
CA GLU A 34 -14.77 -1.25 3.17
C GLU A 34 -16.25 -0.91 2.95
N ALA A 35 -17.02 -1.83 2.36
CA ALA A 35 -18.46 -1.67 2.14
C ALA A 35 -19.25 -1.54 3.45
N CYS A 36 -18.76 -2.13 4.54
CA CYS A 36 -19.37 -2.06 5.86
C CYS A 36 -18.77 -0.97 6.76
N GLY A 37 -17.76 -0.22 6.31
CA GLY A 37 -17.06 0.78 7.14
C GLY A 37 -16.27 0.19 8.31
N ILE A 38 -15.86 -1.08 8.21
CA ILE A 38 -15.15 -1.82 9.27
C ILE A 38 -13.63 -1.78 8.99
N ASP A 39 -12.83 -1.61 10.03
CA ASP A 39 -11.38 -1.76 9.94
C ASP A 39 -10.97 -3.24 9.80
N ALA A 40 -10.32 -3.56 8.67
CA ALA A 40 -9.81 -4.90 8.37
C ALA A 40 -8.32 -5.09 8.68
N ILE A 41 -7.56 -4.06 9.04
CA ILE A 41 -6.14 -4.20 9.42
C ILE A 41 -6.03 -4.90 10.76
N ALA A 42 -6.73 -4.37 11.78
CA ALA A 42 -6.70 -4.90 13.12
C ALA A 42 -7.32 -6.30 13.14
N ASP A 43 -6.64 -7.26 13.79
CA ASP A 43 -7.26 -8.53 14.19
C ASP A 43 -8.26 -8.27 15.33
N ASN A 44 -9.28 -7.45 15.06
CA ASN A 44 -10.42 -7.27 15.94
C ASN A 44 -11.09 -8.64 16.05
N HIS A 45 -10.88 -9.32 17.17
CA HIS A 45 -11.79 -10.36 17.60
C HIS A 45 -13.13 -9.67 17.82
N PRO A 46 -14.19 -9.98 17.04
CA PRO A 46 -15.52 -9.42 17.27
C PRO A 46 -16.17 -9.90 18.57
N TYR A 47 -15.40 -10.50 19.49
CA TYR A 47 -15.80 -10.99 20.82
C TYR A 47 -15.01 -10.37 21.98
N SER A 48 -14.23 -9.29 21.79
CA SER A 48 -13.60 -8.56 22.91
C SER A 48 -14.51 -7.47 23.50
N THR A 49 -15.81 -7.73 23.50
CA THR A 49 -16.80 -7.02 24.32
C THR A 49 -17.56 -8.09 25.07
N VAL A 50 -17.72 -7.91 26.39
CA VAL A 50 -18.12 -8.89 27.43
C VAL A 50 -16.85 -9.58 27.98
N ASP A 51 -16.24 -9.22 29.10
CA ASP A 51 -16.73 -8.61 30.34
C ASP A 51 -15.67 -7.74 31.00
N GLY A 52 -16.13 -6.72 31.73
CA GLY A 52 -15.31 -6.09 32.75
C GLY A 52 -14.95 -7.12 33.82
N ASN A 53 -13.65 -7.35 34.00
CA ASN A 53 -13.02 -7.44 35.31
C ASN A 53 -11.52 -7.50 35.11
N SER A 54 -10.84 -6.50 35.68
CA SER A 54 -9.46 -6.63 36.12
C SER A 54 -9.38 -7.89 36.98
N GLU A 55 -8.54 -8.85 36.60
CA GLU A 55 -7.70 -9.56 37.55
C GLU A 55 -6.64 -10.39 36.83
N GLU A 56 -5.48 -10.38 37.47
CA GLU A 56 -4.21 -10.99 37.10
C GLU A 56 -4.36 -12.46 36.70
N ASN A 57 -3.76 -12.83 35.57
CA ASN A 57 -3.18 -14.15 35.40
C ASN A 57 -1.98 -14.07 34.46
N SER A 58 -0.82 -13.86 35.08
CA SER A 58 0.48 -14.19 34.53
C SER A 58 0.51 -15.68 34.16
N SER A 59 0.43 -15.98 32.87
CA SER A 59 0.83 -17.28 32.34
C SER A 59 1.75 -17.08 31.14
N THR A 60 2.96 -17.59 31.31
CA THR A 60 4.02 -17.70 30.32
C THR A 60 3.58 -18.55 29.14
N GLU A 61 3.04 -17.94 28.11
CA GLU A 61 3.00 -18.50 26.76
C GLU A 61 3.52 -17.43 25.78
N SER A 62 4.62 -17.78 25.11
CA SER A 62 5.27 -17.13 23.97
C SER A 62 4.72 -15.75 23.56
N HIS A 63 5.57 -14.72 23.59
CA HIS A 63 5.36 -13.47 22.85
C HIS A 63 5.12 -13.76 21.35
N SER A 64 3.90 -14.11 20.97
CA SER A 64 3.48 -14.04 19.58
C SER A 64 3.36 -12.56 19.26
N GLU A 65 4.36 -11.98 18.60
CA GLU A 65 4.20 -10.66 17.99
C GLU A 65 2.87 -10.67 17.23
N PHE A 66 1.95 -9.79 17.62
CA PHE A 66 0.63 -9.72 17.02
C PHE A 66 0.79 -9.29 15.56
N VAL A 67 0.66 -10.23 14.63
CA VAL A 67 0.82 -9.97 13.19
C VAL A 67 -0.53 -9.53 12.62
N ASP A 68 -0.67 -8.24 12.32
CA ASP A 68 -1.88 -7.67 11.71
C ASP A 68 -2.16 -8.26 10.31
N ARG A 69 -3.38 -8.06 9.80
CA ARG A 69 -3.79 -8.65 8.51
C ARG A 69 -3.03 -8.07 7.33
N LEU A 70 -2.66 -6.79 7.40
CA LEU A 70 -1.83 -6.14 6.39
C LEU A 70 -0.46 -6.81 6.28
N THR A 71 0.14 -7.19 7.40
CA THR A 71 1.41 -7.91 7.46
C THR A 71 1.27 -9.33 6.94
N LYS A 72 0.17 -10.04 7.26
CA LYS A 72 -0.12 -11.36 6.66
C LYS A 72 -0.22 -11.26 5.13
N LEU A 73 -0.88 -10.22 4.62
CA LEU A 73 -0.97 -9.95 3.18
C LEU A 73 0.41 -9.59 2.58
N PHE A 74 1.24 -8.83 3.29
CA PHE A 74 2.61 -8.52 2.86
C PHE A 74 3.46 -9.79 2.75
N VAL A 75 3.35 -10.70 3.71
CA VAL A 75 4.02 -12.02 3.69
C VAL A 75 3.48 -12.90 2.57
N LEU A 76 2.18 -12.85 2.28
CA LEU A 76 1.60 -13.57 1.15
C LEU A 76 2.22 -13.11 -0.19
N ILE A 77 2.47 -11.81 -0.35
CA ILE A 77 3.06 -11.23 -1.57
C ILE A 77 4.58 -11.43 -1.61
N ILE A 78 5.28 -11.18 -0.50
CA ILE A 78 6.73 -11.33 -0.32
C ILE A 78 6.97 -12.19 0.94
N PRO A 79 7.24 -13.50 0.81
CA PRO A 79 7.36 -14.41 1.95
C PRO A 79 8.49 -14.05 2.93
N GLN A 80 9.50 -13.31 2.47
CA GLN A 80 10.61 -12.86 3.31
C GLN A 80 10.33 -11.52 4.01
N TRP A 81 9.11 -10.98 3.93
CA TRP A 81 8.80 -9.63 4.43
C TRP A 81 9.20 -9.40 5.89
N LEU A 82 8.89 -10.34 6.77
CA LEU A 82 9.22 -10.26 8.21
C LEU A 82 10.73 -10.30 8.49
N LYS A 83 11.55 -10.76 7.53
CA LYS A 83 13.02 -10.83 7.67
C LYS A 83 13.70 -9.51 7.28
N ARG A 84 12.94 -8.53 6.77
CA ARG A 84 13.41 -7.18 6.49
C ARG A 84 13.54 -6.44 7.83
N GLY A 85 14.68 -6.55 8.50
CA GLY A 85 14.91 -5.91 9.79
C GLY A 85 14.43 -4.44 9.82
N LYS A 86 13.88 -3.99 10.96
CA LYS A 86 13.20 -2.69 11.13
C LYS A 86 14.12 -1.45 10.98
N ASN A 87 15.38 -1.61 10.56
CA ASN A 87 16.35 -0.52 10.53
C ASN A 87 16.46 0.14 9.14
N PRO A 88 16.25 1.48 9.04
CA PRO A 88 16.30 2.22 7.76
C PRO A 88 17.69 2.23 7.11
N THR A 89 18.76 1.95 7.86
CA THR A 89 20.14 1.81 7.34
C THR A 89 20.39 0.47 6.64
N GLN A 90 19.49 -0.51 6.76
CA GLN A 90 19.55 -1.81 6.07
C GLN A 90 18.75 -1.86 4.77
N ASN A 91 18.43 -0.70 4.18
CA ASN A 91 17.85 -0.61 2.82
C ASN A 91 18.74 -1.18 1.70
N LYS A 92 19.90 -1.76 2.03
CA LYS A 92 20.70 -2.58 1.11
C LYS A 92 20.21 -4.04 1.02
N ASN A 93 19.42 -4.52 1.99
CA ASN A 93 18.88 -5.89 2.00
C ASN A 93 17.53 -6.03 1.25
N SER A 94 16.92 -4.94 0.80
CA SER A 94 15.71 -4.96 -0.02
C SER A 94 15.95 -5.53 -1.43
N GLU A 95 17.20 -5.55 -1.91
CA GLU A 95 17.57 -6.12 -3.21
C GLU A 95 17.31 -7.64 -3.32
N ASN A 96 17.00 -8.34 -2.23
CA ASN A 96 16.77 -9.79 -2.19
C ASN A 96 15.33 -10.22 -1.88
N LEU A 97 14.38 -9.28 -1.77
CA LEU A 97 12.98 -9.63 -1.53
C LEU A 97 12.36 -10.18 -2.81
N LYS A 98 11.93 -11.45 -2.79
CA LYS A 98 11.34 -12.13 -3.96
C LYS A 98 9.84 -12.27 -3.78
N LEU A 99 9.12 -12.04 -4.86
CA LEU A 99 7.68 -12.32 -4.91
C LEU A 99 7.40 -13.79 -4.65
N ASN A 100 6.23 -14.05 -4.08
CA ASN A 100 5.75 -15.40 -3.85
C ASN A 100 5.48 -16.12 -5.18
N THR A 101 6.33 -17.10 -5.50
CA THR A 101 6.23 -17.89 -6.74
C THR A 101 5.00 -18.81 -6.79
N LYS A 102 4.26 -18.94 -5.67
CA LYS A 102 2.99 -19.67 -5.62
C LYS A 102 1.80 -18.86 -6.13
N LEU A 103 1.96 -17.55 -6.34
CA LEU A 103 0.94 -16.69 -6.92
C LEU A 103 1.22 -16.51 -8.42
N ASN A 104 0.22 -16.80 -9.26
CA ASN A 104 0.27 -16.38 -10.65
C ASN A 104 0.01 -14.86 -10.78
N GLU A 105 0.15 -14.30 -11.98
CA GLU A 105 0.02 -12.85 -12.19
C GLU A 105 -1.33 -12.29 -11.73
N PHE A 106 -2.42 -13.02 -11.99
CA PHE A 106 -3.78 -12.61 -11.61
C PHE A 106 -4.00 -12.69 -10.10
N GLU A 107 -3.54 -13.75 -9.44
CA GLU A 107 -3.62 -13.91 -7.99
C GLU A 107 -2.77 -12.86 -7.26
N LEU A 108 -1.59 -12.54 -7.81
CA LEU A 108 -0.75 -11.46 -7.31
C LEU A 108 -1.44 -10.10 -7.48
N GLU A 109 -2.10 -9.88 -8.62
CA GLU A 109 -2.90 -8.68 -8.85
C GLU A 109 -4.00 -8.50 -7.79
N GLN A 110 -4.74 -9.57 -7.48
CA GLN A 110 -5.77 -9.56 -6.43
C GLN A 110 -5.19 -9.23 -5.05
N ALA A 111 -4.08 -9.87 -4.68
CA ALA A 111 -3.40 -9.60 -3.41
C ALA A 111 -2.94 -8.13 -3.31
N VAL A 112 -2.37 -7.59 -4.39
CA VAL A 112 -1.94 -6.19 -4.43
C VAL A 112 -3.11 -5.23 -4.34
N ARG A 113 -4.25 -5.50 -4.99
CA ARG A 113 -5.46 -4.68 -4.84
C ARG A 113 -5.96 -4.69 -3.39
N ALA A 114 -5.95 -5.85 -2.75
CA ALA A 114 -6.34 -5.97 -1.35
C ALA A 114 -5.49 -5.07 -0.43
N VAL A 115 -4.21 -4.84 -0.73
CA VAL A 115 -3.32 -3.95 0.05
C VAL A 115 -3.87 -2.51 0.14
N GLY A 116 -4.42 -1.97 -0.95
CA GLY A 116 -4.99 -0.63 -0.95
C GLY A 116 -6.36 -0.57 -0.28
N ILE A 117 -7.18 -1.59 -0.48
CA ILE A 117 -8.55 -1.65 0.04
C ILE A 117 -8.55 -1.90 1.55
N ILE A 118 -7.66 -2.75 2.06
CA ILE A 118 -7.60 -3.09 3.48
C ILE A 118 -7.22 -1.90 4.37
N TRP A 119 -6.60 -0.86 3.79
CA TRP A 119 -6.33 0.38 4.50
C TRP A 119 -7.65 1.01 5.01
N PRO A 120 -7.73 1.41 6.29
CA PRO A 120 -8.99 1.84 6.89
C PRO A 120 -9.43 3.20 6.36
N LEU A 121 -10.74 3.37 6.19
CA LEU A 121 -11.35 4.65 5.83
C LEU A 121 -11.12 5.72 6.93
N ASN A 122 -11.11 5.30 8.19
CA ASN A 122 -10.86 6.14 9.35
C ASN A 122 -9.51 5.76 9.99
N ALA A 123 -8.40 6.13 9.34
CA ALA A 123 -7.07 5.78 9.82
C ALA A 123 -6.74 6.43 11.18
N THR A 124 -6.32 5.61 12.14
CA THR A 124 -5.79 6.06 13.44
C THR A 124 -4.31 6.38 13.28
N LYS A 125 -3.70 7.04 14.28
CA LYS A 125 -2.24 7.30 14.29
C LYS A 125 -1.42 6.02 14.18
N GLU A 126 -1.91 4.92 14.74
CA GLU A 126 -1.30 3.61 14.60
C GLU A 126 -1.33 3.16 13.14
N HIS A 127 -2.40 3.35 12.37
CA HIS A 127 -2.39 2.95 10.96
C HIS A 127 -1.37 3.75 10.12
N LEU A 128 -1.09 5.00 10.48
CA LEU A 128 -0.20 5.87 9.71
C LEU A 128 1.25 5.38 9.65
N HIS A 129 1.76 4.68 10.68
CA HIS A 129 3.12 4.14 10.63
C HIS A 129 3.30 3.05 9.55
N ARG A 130 2.19 2.43 9.10
CA ARG A 130 2.18 1.42 8.04
C ARG A 130 2.36 2.03 6.64
N PHE A 131 2.24 3.35 6.48
CA PHE A 131 2.29 4.01 5.16
C PHE A 131 3.61 3.72 4.44
N ALA A 132 4.74 4.01 5.08
CA ALA A 132 6.06 3.80 4.48
C ALA A 132 6.29 2.33 4.11
N GLU A 133 5.94 1.40 5.01
CA GLU A 133 6.03 -0.02 4.74
C GLU A 133 5.22 -0.45 3.53
N THR A 134 4.00 0.09 3.41
CA THR A 134 3.09 -0.20 2.29
C THR A 134 3.66 0.31 0.97
N ILE A 135 4.14 1.56 0.91
CA ILE A 135 4.74 2.13 -0.30
C ILE A 135 6.01 1.35 -0.70
N ILE A 136 6.85 0.98 0.27
CA ILE A 136 8.05 0.16 0.01
C ILE A 136 7.65 -1.21 -0.56
N LEU A 137 6.57 -1.83 -0.08
CA LEU A 137 6.08 -3.10 -0.65
C LEU A 137 5.73 -2.90 -2.13
N LEU A 138 4.91 -1.89 -2.41
CA LEU A 138 4.44 -1.61 -3.77
C LEU A 138 5.61 -1.32 -4.73
N ASN A 139 6.63 -0.59 -4.28
CA ASN A 139 7.86 -0.37 -5.06
C ASN A 139 8.57 -1.70 -5.41
N ASN A 140 8.71 -2.61 -4.45
CA ASN A 140 9.31 -3.92 -4.67
C ASN A 140 8.51 -4.74 -5.68
N VAL A 141 7.17 -4.76 -5.54
CA VAL A 141 6.28 -5.46 -6.48
C VAL A 141 6.37 -4.86 -7.88
N MET A 142 6.31 -3.55 -8.03
CA MET A 142 6.39 -2.88 -9.34
C MET A 142 7.71 -3.18 -10.08
N THR A 143 8.79 -3.45 -9.34
CA THR A 143 10.11 -3.77 -9.91
C THR A 143 10.16 -5.15 -10.56
N GLN A 144 9.36 -6.10 -10.06
CA GLN A 144 9.46 -7.53 -10.40
C GLN A 144 8.28 -8.03 -11.24
N THR A 145 7.37 -7.16 -11.67
CA THR A 145 6.08 -7.55 -12.27
C THR A 145 5.77 -6.87 -13.60
N GLY A 146 4.79 -7.45 -14.30
CA GLY A 146 4.22 -6.92 -15.53
C GLY A 146 3.23 -5.76 -15.31
N LYS A 147 2.76 -5.20 -16.43
CA LYS A 147 1.93 -3.99 -16.46
C LYS A 147 0.65 -4.09 -15.64
N HIS A 148 0.00 -5.25 -15.58
CA HIS A 148 -1.30 -5.40 -14.89
C HIS A 148 -1.15 -5.28 -13.37
N VAL A 149 -0.13 -5.95 -12.82
CA VAL A 149 0.19 -5.83 -11.39
C VAL A 149 0.71 -4.44 -11.06
N GLN A 150 1.52 -3.82 -11.93
CA GLN A 150 1.94 -2.43 -11.76
C GLN A 150 0.76 -1.45 -11.71
N ILE A 151 -0.25 -1.62 -12.58
CA ILE A 151 -1.51 -0.84 -12.52
C ILE A 151 -2.17 -1.02 -11.16
N SER A 152 -2.27 -2.26 -10.67
CA SER A 152 -2.85 -2.52 -9.34
C SER A 152 -2.04 -1.93 -8.20
N CYS A 153 -0.70 -1.88 -8.28
CA CYS A 153 0.11 -1.16 -7.30
C CYS A 153 -0.22 0.34 -7.28
N LEU A 154 -0.34 0.97 -8.45
CA LEU A 154 -0.70 2.39 -8.56
C LEU A 154 -2.12 2.66 -8.06
N ALA A 155 -3.07 1.78 -8.36
CA ALA A 155 -4.44 1.85 -7.86
C ALA A 155 -4.50 1.69 -6.34
N SER A 156 -3.72 0.76 -5.76
CA SER A 156 -3.64 0.58 -4.31
C SER A 156 -3.03 1.79 -3.61
N ALA A 157 -1.95 2.35 -4.15
CA ALA A 157 -1.37 3.60 -3.64
C ALA A 157 -2.36 4.77 -3.73
N LEU A 158 -3.06 4.92 -4.85
CA LEU A 158 -4.10 5.93 -5.02
C LEU A 158 -5.24 5.74 -4.00
N THR A 159 -5.66 4.51 -3.75
CA THR A 159 -6.71 4.19 -2.78
C THR A 159 -6.29 4.63 -1.37
N ILE A 160 -5.05 4.36 -0.97
CA ILE A 160 -4.50 4.81 0.31
C ILE A 160 -4.46 6.34 0.38
N LEU A 161 -3.96 6.99 -0.67
CA LEU A 161 -3.93 8.46 -0.75
C LEU A 161 -5.33 9.08 -0.68
N ALA A 162 -6.34 8.42 -1.23
CA ALA A 162 -7.72 8.89 -1.17
C ALA A 162 -8.35 8.80 0.22
N LYS A 163 -7.89 7.84 1.04
CA LYS A 163 -8.33 7.61 2.43
C LYS A 163 -7.63 8.49 3.45
N LEU A 164 -6.44 8.99 3.12
CA LEU A 164 -5.73 9.93 3.96
C LEU A 164 -6.38 11.32 3.91
N SER A 165 -6.42 11.98 5.06
CA SER A 165 -6.62 13.43 5.18
C SER A 165 -5.28 14.17 5.05
N PRO A 166 -5.29 15.46 4.67
CA PRO A 166 -4.08 16.29 4.65
C PRO A 166 -3.36 16.36 6.01
N GLU A 167 -4.10 16.32 7.11
CA GLU A 167 -3.54 16.35 8.47
C GLU A 167 -2.79 15.04 8.79
N GLN A 168 -3.34 13.91 8.35
CA GLN A 168 -2.67 12.61 8.50
C GLN A 168 -1.43 12.52 7.62
N SER A 169 -1.46 13.05 6.40
CA SER A 169 -0.26 13.10 5.54
C SER A 169 0.82 14.00 6.14
N ALA A 170 0.45 15.10 6.80
CA ALA A 170 1.40 15.96 7.52
C ALA A 170 2.06 15.19 8.67
N HIS A 171 1.26 14.52 9.49
CA HIS A 171 1.76 13.68 10.59
C HIS A 171 2.72 12.57 10.11
N ILE A 172 2.42 11.91 8.98
CA ILE A 172 3.33 10.91 8.39
C ILE A 172 4.70 11.52 8.07
N VAL A 173 4.72 12.70 7.46
CA VAL A 173 5.96 13.41 7.10
C VAL A 173 6.73 13.83 8.35
N ASP A 174 6.05 14.35 9.37
CA ASP A 174 6.65 14.79 10.63
C ASP A 174 7.30 13.62 11.40
N CYS A 175 6.68 12.44 11.38
CA CYS A 175 7.25 11.24 12.01
C CYS A 175 8.47 10.66 11.27
N ALA A 176 8.56 10.85 9.95
CA ALA A 176 9.62 10.28 9.11
C ALA A 176 10.94 11.08 9.10
N GLY A 177 11.05 12.15 9.88
CA GLY A 177 12.34 12.74 10.23
C GLY A 177 12.51 14.22 9.90
N LYS A 178 13.63 14.79 10.39
CA LYS A 178 13.85 16.24 10.42
C LYS A 178 14.32 16.88 9.11
N SER A 179 14.74 16.10 8.10
CA SER A 179 15.19 16.64 6.81
C SER A 179 14.38 16.07 5.65
N ALA A 180 13.99 16.95 4.71
CA ALA A 180 13.10 16.61 3.59
C ALA A 180 13.63 15.46 2.72
N SER A 181 14.92 15.45 2.39
CA SER A 181 15.55 14.41 1.55
C SER A 181 15.53 13.02 2.21
N ARG A 182 15.75 13.00 3.53
CA ARG A 182 15.72 11.76 4.32
C ARG A 182 14.29 11.24 4.43
N CYS A 183 13.35 12.10 4.80
CA CYS A 183 11.92 11.78 4.88
C CYS A 183 11.39 11.24 3.53
N PHE A 184 11.73 11.89 2.42
CA PHE A 184 11.33 11.46 1.08
C PHE A 184 11.82 10.05 0.72
N SER A 185 13.00 9.66 1.22
CA SER A 185 13.57 8.33 0.99
C SER A 185 13.02 7.28 1.97
N GLU A 186 12.88 7.62 3.26
CA GLU A 186 12.37 6.72 4.30
C GLU A 186 10.89 6.36 4.10
N LEU A 187 10.09 7.29 3.58
CA LEU A 187 8.70 7.03 3.18
C LEU A 187 8.56 6.16 1.92
N GLY A 188 9.68 5.84 1.23
CA GLY A 188 9.66 5.14 -0.06
C GLY A 188 9.16 5.99 -1.24
N LEU A 189 8.80 7.26 -1.00
CA LEU A 189 8.24 8.15 -2.00
C LEU A 189 9.24 8.51 -3.11
N LYS A 190 10.53 8.63 -2.79
CA LYS A 190 11.58 8.89 -3.81
C LYS A 190 11.60 7.83 -4.90
N GLU A 191 11.61 6.56 -4.51
CA GLU A 191 11.57 5.45 -5.47
C GLU A 191 10.21 5.39 -6.17
N PHE A 192 9.11 5.56 -5.42
CA PHE A 192 7.75 5.48 -5.94
C PHE A 192 7.49 6.51 -7.05
N ILE A 193 7.95 7.75 -6.87
CA ILE A 193 7.89 8.80 -7.89
C ILE A 193 8.70 8.42 -9.13
N GLY A 194 9.86 7.77 -8.96
CA GLY A 194 10.62 7.22 -10.07
C GLY A 194 9.85 6.14 -10.85
N LYS A 195 9.09 5.28 -10.17
CA LYS A 195 8.22 4.27 -10.81
C LYS A 195 7.01 4.91 -11.49
N LEU A 196 6.42 5.95 -10.89
CA LEU A 196 5.34 6.75 -11.49
C LEU A 196 5.79 7.39 -12.79
N LYS A 197 6.97 8.01 -12.82
CA LYS A 197 7.55 8.61 -14.03
C LYS A 197 7.70 7.57 -15.15
N LYS A 198 8.29 6.41 -14.85
CA LYS A 198 8.40 5.31 -15.83
C LYS A 198 7.04 4.81 -16.34
N SER A 199 6.03 4.82 -15.48
CA SER A 199 4.66 4.41 -15.84
C SER A 199 3.97 5.46 -16.72
N ALA A 200 4.17 6.75 -16.42
CA ALA A 200 3.70 7.89 -17.20
C ALA A 200 4.34 7.95 -18.59
N GLU A 201 5.62 7.59 -18.72
CA GLU A 201 6.34 7.57 -19.99
C GLU A 201 6.08 6.30 -20.83
N ASN A 202 5.23 5.37 -20.33
CA ASN A 202 4.97 4.11 -21.00
C ASN A 202 4.05 4.27 -22.21
N GLN A 203 4.63 4.45 -23.40
CA GLN A 203 3.89 4.63 -24.65
C GLN A 203 3.01 3.42 -25.03
N LYS A 204 3.35 2.21 -24.57
CA LYS A 204 2.64 0.96 -24.92
C LYS A 204 1.34 0.74 -24.14
N SER A 205 1.16 1.39 -23.00
CA SER A 205 0.03 1.13 -22.09
C SER A 205 -0.62 2.43 -21.63
N GLN A 206 -1.72 2.80 -22.28
CA GLN A 206 -2.54 3.95 -21.84
C GLN A 206 -3.00 3.80 -20.39
N LEU A 207 -3.42 2.59 -19.99
CA LEU A 207 -3.91 2.33 -18.63
C LEU A 207 -2.86 2.59 -17.55
N LEU A 208 -1.57 2.29 -17.82
CA LEU A 208 -0.48 2.63 -16.90
C LEU A 208 -0.28 4.14 -16.77
N ARG A 209 -0.30 4.85 -17.90
CA ARG A 209 -0.17 6.31 -17.92
C ARG A 209 -1.32 6.98 -17.18
N GLU A 210 -2.53 6.50 -17.42
CA GLU A 210 -3.75 6.97 -16.76
C GLU A 210 -3.69 6.77 -15.24
N HIS A 211 -3.32 5.58 -14.77
CA HIS A 211 -3.16 5.31 -13.33
C HIS A 211 -2.03 6.13 -12.72
N ALA A 212 -0.91 6.31 -13.43
CA ALA A 212 0.17 7.18 -12.95
C ALA A 212 -0.32 8.62 -12.74
N LEU A 213 -1.09 9.15 -13.71
CA LEU A 213 -1.68 10.50 -13.60
C LEU A 213 -2.72 10.58 -12.47
N ARG A 214 -3.55 9.55 -12.29
CA ARG A 214 -4.48 9.48 -11.14
C ARG A 214 -3.73 9.51 -9.82
N THR A 215 -2.68 8.72 -9.68
CA THR A 215 -1.88 8.69 -8.45
C THR A 215 -1.22 10.04 -8.18
N VAL A 216 -0.75 10.74 -9.21
CA VAL A 216 -0.25 12.13 -9.08
C VAL A 216 -1.32 13.07 -8.56
N ALA A 217 -2.54 13.01 -9.11
CA ALA A 217 -3.68 13.77 -8.56
C ALA A 217 -3.95 13.42 -7.09
N GLY A 218 -3.81 12.14 -6.71
CA GLY A 218 -3.88 11.70 -5.32
C GLY A 218 -2.82 12.34 -4.42
N ILE A 219 -1.56 12.44 -4.88
CA ILE A 219 -0.46 13.09 -4.15
C ILE A 219 -0.72 14.60 -4.01
N LEU A 220 -1.26 15.25 -5.05
CA LEU A 220 -1.55 16.69 -5.06
C LEU A 220 -2.55 17.13 -3.98
N ARG A 221 -3.39 16.21 -3.50
CA ARG A 221 -4.31 16.46 -2.39
C ARG A 221 -3.60 16.62 -1.04
N HIS A 222 -2.31 16.30 -0.96
CA HIS A 222 -1.52 16.24 0.27
C HIS A 222 -0.34 17.22 0.21
N PRO A 223 -0.49 18.45 0.73
CA PRO A 223 0.56 19.47 0.68
C PRO A 223 1.90 19.02 1.27
N SER A 224 1.87 18.22 2.34
CA SER A 224 3.08 17.69 2.99
C SER A 224 3.89 16.78 2.06
N PHE A 225 3.24 15.87 1.33
CA PHE A 225 3.90 15.03 0.33
C PHE A 225 4.33 15.84 -0.89
N MET A 226 3.50 16.79 -1.33
CA MET A 226 3.82 17.67 -2.45
C MET A 226 5.09 18.47 -2.20
N ASN A 227 5.29 19.00 -0.98
CA ASN A 227 6.50 19.73 -0.63
C ASN A 227 7.78 18.87 -0.74
N LEU A 228 7.68 17.54 -0.60
CA LEU A 228 8.81 16.62 -0.75
C LEU A 228 9.13 16.31 -2.22
N CYS A 229 8.14 16.38 -3.11
CA CYS A 229 8.27 15.88 -4.49
C CYS A 229 7.88 16.87 -5.59
N LYS A 230 7.66 18.15 -5.27
CA LYS A 230 7.14 19.19 -6.17
C LYS A 230 7.80 19.22 -7.55
N ASP A 231 9.13 19.25 -7.58
CA ASP A 231 9.87 19.33 -8.85
C ASP A 231 9.75 18.05 -9.68
N SER A 232 9.71 16.89 -9.01
CA SER A 232 9.52 15.60 -9.69
C SER A 232 8.10 15.46 -10.25
N ILE A 233 7.08 15.92 -9.51
CA ILE A 233 5.69 15.96 -9.98
C ILE A 233 5.54 16.92 -11.15
N ARG A 234 6.16 18.11 -11.10
CA ARG A 234 6.18 19.05 -12.22
C ARG A 234 6.79 18.42 -13.47
N GLN A 235 7.96 17.80 -13.37
CA GLN A 235 8.59 17.12 -14.50
C GLN A 235 7.72 15.97 -15.05
N LEU A 236 7.06 15.22 -14.16
CA LEU A 236 6.16 14.15 -14.57
C LEU A 236 4.96 14.71 -15.34
N LEU A 237 4.28 15.75 -14.84
CA LEU A 237 3.15 16.36 -15.54
C LEU A 237 3.57 16.96 -16.89
N GLN A 238 4.77 17.53 -16.99
CA GLN A 238 5.33 17.99 -18.27
C GLN A 238 5.48 16.87 -19.30
N SER A 239 5.79 15.64 -18.87
CA SER A 239 5.90 14.49 -19.80
C SER A 239 4.60 14.17 -20.54
N PHE A 240 3.45 14.53 -19.98
CA PHE A 240 2.14 14.36 -20.61
C PHE A 240 1.79 15.44 -21.64
N SER A 241 2.54 16.54 -21.74
CA SER A 241 2.26 17.62 -22.71
C SER A 241 2.13 17.13 -24.16
N ASN A 242 2.89 16.08 -24.50
CA ASN A 242 2.90 15.45 -25.82
C ASN A 242 2.33 14.02 -25.81
N ASP A 243 1.53 13.63 -24.81
CA ASP A 243 0.89 12.29 -24.80
C ASP A 243 0.04 12.13 -26.07
N GLY A 244 -0.14 10.91 -26.60
CA GLY A 244 -1.03 10.69 -27.74
C GLY A 244 -2.52 10.88 -27.42
N VAL A 245 -2.91 10.74 -26.15
CA VAL A 245 -4.31 10.79 -25.69
C VAL A 245 -4.66 12.20 -25.18
N GLN A 246 -5.56 12.89 -25.88
CA GLN A 246 -5.97 14.27 -25.55
C GLN A 246 -6.45 14.42 -24.10
N ALA A 247 -7.30 13.50 -23.62
CA ALA A 247 -7.82 13.55 -22.26
C ALA A 247 -6.72 13.50 -21.18
N LEU A 248 -5.62 12.76 -21.42
CA LEU A 248 -4.49 12.72 -20.49
C LEU A 248 -3.68 14.02 -20.53
N ARG A 249 -3.52 14.62 -21.72
CA ARG A 249 -2.87 15.94 -21.87
C ARG A 249 -3.63 17.02 -21.13
N ASP A 250 -4.94 17.09 -21.35
CA ASP A 250 -5.81 18.11 -20.74
C ASP A 250 -5.83 17.99 -19.23
N TRP A 251 -5.95 16.76 -18.72
CA TRP A 251 -5.95 16.55 -17.29
C TRP A 251 -4.59 16.85 -16.64
N ALA A 252 -3.48 16.48 -17.28
CA ALA A 252 -2.15 16.83 -16.79
C ALA A 252 -1.93 18.36 -16.78
N SER A 253 -2.44 19.07 -17.78
CA SER A 253 -2.40 20.54 -17.82
C SER A 253 -3.22 21.16 -16.69
N GLN A 254 -4.41 20.64 -16.40
CA GLN A 254 -5.22 21.09 -15.26
C GLN A 254 -4.49 20.86 -13.93
N LEU A 255 -3.89 19.68 -13.74
CA LEU A 255 -3.10 19.40 -12.54
C LEU A 255 -1.86 20.29 -12.43
N MET A 256 -1.22 20.62 -13.55
CA MET A 256 -0.08 21.56 -13.58
C MET A 256 -0.49 22.95 -13.08
N ASN A 257 -1.69 23.42 -13.40
CA ASN A 257 -2.20 24.70 -12.94
C ASN A 257 -2.54 24.72 -11.43
N SER A 258 -2.61 23.54 -10.79
CA SER A 258 -2.90 23.39 -9.36
C SER A 258 -1.65 23.28 -8.46
N LEU A 259 -0.44 23.31 -9.05
CA LEU A 259 0.86 23.22 -8.37
C LEU A 259 1.38 24.54 -7.79
#